data_AF-A0A6A9T8X8-F1
#
_entry.id   AF-A0A6A9T8X8-F1
#
_cell.length_a   1.000
_cell.length_b   1.000
_cell.length_c   1.000
_cell.angle_alpha   90.00
_cell.angle_beta   90.00
_cell.angle_gamma   90.00
#
_symmetry.space_group_name_H-M   'P 1'
#
loop_
_entity.id
_entity.type
_entity.pdbx_description
1 polymer ?
#
loop_
_entity_poly.entity_id
_entity_poly.type
_entity_poly.pdbx_seq_one_letter_code
_entity_poly.pdbx_strand_id
1 'polypeptide(L)' 'EAADGEATFDPFDHVVLGSRGRTGLSRIVLGSVAEGVVRRAEVPVTVVR' A
#
# COMPACT_ATOMS: atom_id res chain seq x y z
N GLU A 1 -5.91 -34.25 13.05
CA GLU A 1 -5.92 -32.83 13.45
C GLU A 1 -5.98 -32.03 12.16
N ALA A 2 -7.13 -31.41 11.88
CA ALA A 2 -7.40 -30.77 10.61
C ALA A 2 -7.97 -29.37 10.89
N ALA A 3 -7.22 -28.35 10.54
CA ALA A 3 -7.67 -27.14 9.84
C ALA A 3 -6.59 -26.04 9.90
N ASP A 4 -5.37 -26.32 9.40
CA ASP A 4 -4.54 -25.21 8.91
C ASP A 4 -5.11 -24.84 7.54
N GLY A 5 -6.18 -24.04 7.56
CA GLY A 5 -6.77 -23.47 6.36
C GLY A 5 -5.77 -22.50 5.75
N GLU A 6 -4.98 -22.97 4.80
CA GLU A 6 -4.12 -22.13 3.96
C GLU A 6 -5.02 -21.12 3.26
N ALA A 7 -4.97 -19.86 3.72
CA ALA A 7 -5.71 -18.78 3.09
C ALA A 7 -5.09 -18.54 1.71
N THR A 8 -5.71 -19.12 0.69
CA THR A 8 -5.39 -18.84 -0.70
C THR A 8 -5.98 -17.47 -1.02
N PHE A 9 -5.11 -16.48 -1.14
CA PHE A 9 -5.50 -15.16 -1.63
C PHE A 9 -5.38 -15.14 -3.14
N ASP A 10 -6.43 -14.64 -3.79
CA ASP A 10 -6.35 -14.29 -5.20
C ASP A 10 -5.35 -13.14 -5.40
N PRO A 11 -4.67 -13.09 -6.55
CA PRO A 11 -3.82 -11.97 -6.91
C PRO A 11 -4.64 -10.67 -6.96
N PHE A 12 -4.04 -9.58 -6.46
CA PHE A 12 -4.66 -8.26 -6.46
C PHE A 12 -4.16 -7.43 -7.64
N ASP A 13 -5.07 -6.75 -8.33
CA ASP A 13 -4.72 -5.91 -9.50
C ASP A 13 -4.40 -4.44 -9.13
N HIS A 14 -4.55 -4.03 -7.86
CA HIS A 14 -4.37 -2.62 -7.43
C HIS A 14 -4.16 -2.48 -5.91
N VAL A 15 -3.40 -1.46 -5.49
CA VAL A 15 -3.19 -1.10 -4.07
C VAL A 15 -3.64 0.33 -3.78
N VAL A 16 -4.39 0.53 -2.69
CA VAL A 16 -4.82 1.85 -2.23
C VAL A 16 -4.24 2.16 -0.84
N LEU A 17 -3.57 3.30 -0.72
CA LEU A 17 -2.95 3.75 0.52
C LEU A 17 -3.60 5.03 1.02
N GLY A 18 -4.09 5.02 2.26
CA GLY A 18 -4.52 6.24 2.95
C GLY A 18 -3.34 6.98 3.56
N SER A 19 -3.30 8.31 3.42
CA SER A 19 -2.26 9.16 4.03
C SER A 19 -2.88 10.19 4.96
N ARG A 20 -2.52 10.15 6.26
CA ARG A 20 -2.94 11.18 7.23
C ARG A 20 -1.88 12.28 7.29
N GLY A 21 -2.15 13.42 6.64
CA GLY A 21 -1.24 14.56 6.55
C GLY A 21 -0.99 15.23 7.91
N ARG A 22 -0.01 14.73 8.68
CA ARG A 22 0.50 15.43 9.88
C ARG A 22 1.80 16.20 9.63
N THR A 23 2.40 16.06 8.45
CA THR A 23 3.66 16.71 8.09
C THR A 23 3.46 17.57 6.84
N GLY A 24 3.48 18.90 7.02
CA GLY A 24 3.36 19.91 5.96
C GLY A 24 4.61 20.03 5.09
N LEU A 25 5.08 18.92 4.50
CA LEU A 25 6.15 18.95 3.51
C LEU A 25 5.58 19.27 2.14
N SER A 26 5.52 20.58 1.94
CA SER A 26 5.17 21.30 0.73
C SER A 26 5.87 20.72 -0.50
N ARG A 27 5.06 20.33 -1.50
CA ARG A 27 5.40 19.79 -2.83
C ARG A 27 5.82 18.31 -2.85
N ILE A 28 4.87 17.44 -3.23
CA ILE A 28 5.11 16.17 -3.93
C ILE A 28 6.08 15.20 -3.23
N VAL A 29 6.10 15.10 -1.90
CA VAL A 29 6.90 14.07 -1.21
C VAL A 29 5.97 12.96 -0.72
N LEU A 30 6.19 11.73 -1.19
CA LEU A 30 5.57 10.52 -0.65
C LEU A 30 6.06 10.30 0.80
N GLY A 31 5.17 9.92 1.71
CA GLY A 31 5.60 9.49 3.05
C GLY A 31 6.41 8.19 2.97
N SER A 32 7.25 7.92 3.98
CA SER A 32 8.17 6.77 3.99
C SER A 32 7.51 5.42 3.67
N VAL A 33 6.30 5.19 4.20
CA VAL A 33 5.51 3.98 3.91
C VAL A 33 5.06 3.96 2.45
N ALA A 34 4.49 5.07 1.97
CA ALA A 34 3.98 5.14 0.60
C ALA A 34 5.12 5.02 -0.43
N GLU A 35 6.29 5.60 -0.14
CA GLU A 35 7.49 5.43 -0.95
C GLU A 35 7.93 3.95 -1.02
N GLY A 36 8.01 3.28 0.12
CA GLY A 36 8.39 1.87 0.18
C GLY A 36 7.44 0.96 -0.60
N VAL A 37 6.13 1.20 -0.48
CA VAL A 37 5.11 0.45 -1.22
C VAL A 37 5.19 0.73 -2.72
N VAL A 38 5.21 2.00 -3.14
CA VAL A 38 5.27 2.36 -4.56
C VAL A 38 6.51 1.80 -5.25
N ARG A 39 7.67 1.77 -4.57
CA ARG A 39 8.91 1.21 -5.14
C ARG A 39 8.89 -0.30 -5.33
N ARG A 40 7.99 -1.02 -4.65
CA ARG A 40 7.98 -2.50 -4.63
C ARG A 40 6.69 -3.12 -5.16
N ALA A 41 5.62 -2.35 -5.31
CA ALA A 41 4.36 -2.84 -5.83
C ALA A 41 4.51 -3.29 -7.29
N GLU A 42 3.98 -4.48 -7.58
CA GLU A 42 3.92 -5.05 -8.93
C GLU A 42 2.67 -4.57 -9.69
N VAL A 43 1.75 -3.90 -8.98
CA VAL A 43 0.49 -3.37 -9.49
C VAL A 43 0.34 -1.89 -9.19
N PRO A 44 -0.52 -1.15 -9.91
CA PRO A 44 -0.71 0.27 -9.69
C PRO A 44 -1.08 0.62 -8.25
N VAL A 45 -0.55 1.74 -7.76
CA VAL A 45 -0.79 2.24 -6.39
C VAL A 45 -1.47 3.60 -6.44
N THR A 46 -2.60 3.75 -5.76
CA THR A 46 -3.27 5.03 -5.55
C THR A 46 -3.08 5.49 -4.12
N VAL A 47 -2.57 6.71 -3.94
CA VAL A 47 -2.43 7.33 -2.62
C VAL A 47 -3.54 8.38 -2.45
N VAL A 48 -4.39 8.17 -1.45
CA VAL A 48 -5.47 9.10 -1.09
C VAL A 48 -5.11 9.88 0.17
N ARG A 49 -5.64 11.09 0.30
CA ARG A 49 -5.47 11.99 1.45
C ARG A 49 -6.71 11.99 2.31
#